data_AF-A0A1I5DU96-F1
#
_entry.id   AF-A0A1I5DU96-F1
#
_cell.length_a   1.000
_cell.length_b   1.000
_cell.length_c   1.000
_cell.angle_alpha   90.00
_cell.angle_beta   90.00
_cell.angle_gamma   90.00
#
_symmetry.space_group_name_H-M   'P 1'
#
loop_
_entity.id
_entity.type
_entity.pdbx_description
1 polymer ?
#
loop_
_entity_poly.entity_id
_entity_poly.type
_entity_poly.pdbx_seq_one_letter_code
_entity_poly.pdbx_strand_id
1 'polypeptide(L)' 'MRFIGNVIWIICGGLLSALGWWIAGALWCITIIGIPFGKQFFKIAKLSLAQFGQRVVKVN' A
#
# COMPACT_ATOMS: atom_id res chain seq x y z
N MET A 1 4.22 -6.28 -19.40
CA MET A 1 3.66 -4.91 -19.45
C MET A 1 3.49 -4.32 -18.05
N ARG A 2 4.55 -4.28 -17.23
CA ARG A 2 4.47 -3.80 -15.83
C ARG A 2 4.70 -2.31 -15.68
N PHE A 3 5.60 -1.75 -16.50
CA PHE A 3 6.02 -0.35 -16.41
C PHE A 3 4.90 0.62 -16.83
N ILE A 4 4.30 0.41 -18.00
CA ILE A 4 3.22 1.27 -18.54
C ILE A 4 2.00 1.26 -17.62
N GLY A 5 1.59 0.08 -17.12
CA GLY A 5 0.47 -0.03 -16.18
C GLY A 5 0.74 0.71 -14.86
N ASN A 6 1.96 0.62 -14.32
CA ASN A 6 2.29 1.34 -13.08
C ASN A 6 2.38 2.86 -13.29
N VAL A 7 2.86 3.32 -14.45
CA VAL A 7 2.92 4.75 -14.81
C VAL A 7 1.51 5.34 -14.93
N ILE A 8 0.62 4.69 -15.68
CA ILE A 8 -0.78 5.12 -15.81
C ILE A 8 -1.48 5.08 -14.45
N TRP A 9 -1.24 4.04 -13.66
CA TRP A 9 -1.81 3.90 -12.33
C TRP A 9 -1.37 5.03 -11.38
N ILE A 10 -0.08 5.35 -11.33
CA ILE A 10 0.43 6.45 -10.49
C ILE A 10 -0.21 7.78 -10.87
N ILE A 11 -0.36 8.06 -12.17
CA ILE A 11 -0.98 9.30 -12.69
C ILE A 11 -2.48 9.34 -12.42
N CYS A 12 -3.18 8.20 -12.51
CA CYS A 12 -4.64 8.13 -12.36
C CYS A 12 -5.11 8.12 -10.90
N GLY A 13 -4.20 8.00 -9.92
CA GLY A 13 -4.56 8.04 -8.49
C GLY A 13 -3.91 6.96 -7.61
N GLY A 14 -2.94 6.20 -8.14
CA GLY A 14 -2.18 5.21 -7.37
C GLY A 14 -1.35 5.84 -6.25
N LEU A 15 -0.78 7.04 -6.49
CA LEU A 15 -0.09 7.81 -5.45
C LEU A 15 -1.05 8.27 -4.35
N LEU A 16 -2.23 8.78 -4.73
CA LEU A 16 -3.25 9.27 -3.81
C LEU A 16 -3.80 8.13 -2.94
N SER A 17 -4.06 6.98 -3.55
CA SER A 17 -4.48 5.76 -2.85
C SER A 17 -3.43 5.35 -1.83
N ALA A 18 -2.16 5.23 -2.23
CA ALA A 18 -1.08 4.86 -1.31
C ALA A 18 -0.93 5.86 -0.15
N LEU A 19 -1.10 7.16 -0.39
CA LEU A 19 -1.08 8.20 0.64
C LEU A 19 -2.23 8.03 1.64
N GLY A 20 -3.44 7.72 1.17
CA GLY A 20 -4.59 7.41 2.04
C GLY A 20 -4.34 6.21 2.95
N TRP A 21 -3.81 5.11 2.40
CA TRP A 21 -3.43 3.93 3.17
C TRP A 21 -2.27 4.21 4.15
N TRP A 22 -1.33 5.09 3.78
CA TRP A 22 -0.22 5.51 4.64
C TRP A 22 -0.69 6.36 5.83
N ILE A 23 -1.59 7.31 5.59
CA ILE A 23 -2.21 8.14 6.63
C ILE A 23 -3.06 7.27 7.56
N ALA A 24 -3.91 6.39 7.03
CA ALA A 24 -4.70 5.46 7.83
C ALA A 24 -3.81 4.55 8.68
N GLY A 25 -2.73 4.00 8.11
CA GLY A 25 -1.75 3.20 8.84
C GLY A 25 -1.03 3.99 9.94
N ALA A 26 -0.66 5.23 9.68
CA ALA A 26 -0.06 6.13 10.67
C ALA A 26 -1.03 6.43 11.82
N LEU A 27 -2.31 6.68 11.52
CA LEU A 27 -3.37 6.91 12.49
C LEU A 27 -3.58 5.70 13.40
N TRP A 28 -3.56 4.49 12.83
CA TRP A 28 -3.65 3.24 13.59
C TRP A 28 -2.42 3.00 14.47
N CYS A 29 -1.22 3.38 14.03
CA CYS A 29 0.00 3.29 14.83
C CYS A 29 0.02 4.23 16.05
N ILE A 30 -0.85 5.25 16.13
CA ILE A 30 -0.96 6.12 17.32
C ILE A 30 -1.49 5.32 18.52
N THR A 31 -2.28 4.28 18.26
CA THR A 31 -2.74 3.35 19.30
C THR A 31 -1.73 2.23 19.49
N ILE A 32 -1.32 1.95 20.73
CA ILE A 32 -0.38 0.84 21.05
C ILE A 32 -0.92 -0.50 20.50
N ILE A 33 -2.25 -0.67 20.55
CA ILE A 33 -2.99 -1.84 20.04
C ILE A 33 -3.01 -1.87 18.51
N GLY A 34 -2.98 -0.71 17.86
CA GLY A 34 -3.06 -0.58 16.41
C GLY A 34 -1.73 -0.69 15.69
N ILE A 35 -0.58 -0.71 16.37
CA ILE A 35 0.74 -0.96 15.75
C ILE A 35 0.78 -2.24 14.87
N PRO A 36 0.30 -3.42 15.32
CA PRO A 36 0.25 -4.61 14.45
C PRO A 36 -0.65 -4.41 13.23
N PHE A 37 -1.76 -3.69 13.38
CA PHE A 37 -2.68 -3.38 12.29
C PHE A 37 -2.07 -2.37 11.30
N GLY A 38 -1.48 -1.28 11.81
CA GLY A 38 -0.81 -0.24 11.05
C GLY A 38 0.28 -0.79 10.13
N LYS A 39 1.08 -1.77 10.60
CA LYS A 39 2.06 -2.47 9.75
C LYS A 39 1.42 -3.13 8.52
N GLN A 40 0.21 -3.65 8.64
CA GLN A 40 -0.53 -4.24 7.52
C GLN A 40 -0.95 -3.15 6.51
N PHE A 41 -1.45 -2.02 6.99
CA PHE A 41 -1.82 -0.86 6.16
C PHE A 41 -0.62 -0.30 5.38
N PHE A 42 0.57 -0.22 6.00
CA PHE A 42 1.80 0.18 5.30
C PHE A 42 2.21 -0.80 4.20
N LYS A 43 1.97 -2.10 4.38
CA LYS A 43 2.19 -3.13 3.35
C LYS A 43 1.25 -2.91 2.16
N ILE A 44 -0.03 -2.63 2.43
CA ILE A 44 -1.04 -2.35 1.42
C ILE A 44 -0.73 -1.04 0.68
N ALA A 45 -0.28 0.00 1.39
CA ALA A 45 0.16 1.26 0.79
C ALA A 45 1.30 1.04 -0.23
N LYS A 46 2.31 0.23 0.12
CA LYS A 46 3.38 -0.16 -0.80
C LYS A 46 2.87 -0.98 -1.98
N LEU A 47 1.93 -1.91 -1.75
CA LEU A 47 1.30 -2.68 -2.82
C LEU A 47 0.51 -1.78 -3.78
N SER A 48 -0.16 -0.75 -3.24
CA SER A 48 -0.99 0.17 -4.00
C SER A 48 -0.16 1.12 -4.88
N LEU A 49 1.08 1.44 -4.49
CA LEU A 49 2.07 2.15 -5.31
C LEU A 49 2.60 1.33 -6.49
N ALA A 50 2.65 0.00 -6.34
CA ALA A 50 3.23 -0.92 -7.30
C ALA A 50 2.28 -2.08 -7.58
N GLN A 51 1.08 -1.78 -8.07
CA GLN A 51 0.02 -2.78 -8.26
C GLN A 51 0.40 -3.80 -9.34
N PHE A 52 1.08 -3.34 -10.40
CA PHE A 52 1.51 -4.18 -11.52
C PHE A 52 2.91 -4.77 -11.28
N GLY A 53 2.98 -5.81 -10.46
CA GLY A 53 4.21 -6.60 -10.31
C GLY A 53 4.37 -7.40 -9.04
N GLN A 54 3.58 -7.09 -8.02
CA GLN A 54 3.58 -7.77 -6.73
C GLN A 54 2.90 -9.13 -6.87
N ARG A 55 3.60 -10.21 -6.48
CA ARG A 55 2.98 -11.54 -6.30
C ARG A 55 2.81 -11.77 -4.80
N VAL A 56 1.58 -12.01 -4.38
CA VAL A 56 1.29 -12.46 -3.01
C VAL A 56 1.73 -13.91 -2.91
N VAL A 57 2.88 -14.13 -2.26
CA VAL A 57 3.39 -15.49 -2.01
C VAL A 57 2.90 -15.90 -0.62
N LYS A 58 2.11 -16.98 -0.55
CA LYS A 58 1.69 -17.57 0.72
C LYS A 58 2.87 -18.36 1.27
N VAL A 59 3.40 -17.93 2.41
CA VAL A 59 4.39 -18.71 3.16
C VAL A 59 3.60 -19.71 4.00
N ASN A 60 3.79 -21.01 3.73
CA ASN A 60 3.15 -22.11 4.45
C ASN A 60 3.93 -22.48 5.70
#